data_AF-B0XL40-F1
#
_entry.id   AF-B0XL40-F1
#
_cell.length_a   1.000
_cell.length_b   1.000
_cell.length_c   1.000
_cell.angle_alpha   90.00
_cell.angle_beta   90.00
_cell.angle_gamma   90.00
#
_symmetry.space_group_name_H-M   'P 1'
#
loop_
_entity.id
_entity.type
_entity.pdbx_description
1 polymer ?
#
loop_
_entity_poly.entity_id
_entity_poly.type
_entity_poly.pdbx_seq_one_letter_code
_entity_poly.pdbx_strand_id
1 'polypeptide(L)'
;MTQGYVVIQFWGVLHDKLNHVTSQPTVLRSRSPASRDTPACDLRSMLAIKLKKKILVDLLAGCPKLAAEPEKQQAAIKEFSCYLSQYTPEEIDWYGLSYVEAVLKIKNQVESQADKRPHKVIFRQKLIEQLKEAGIREAQGTADELKTVDDSSASSWLSKLAFKPKNW
;
A
#
# COMPACT_ATOMS: atom_id res chain seq x y z
N MET A 1 32.24 -17.23 -16.20
CA MET A 1 32.62 -16.25 -15.17
C MET A 1 32.24 -14.85 -15.65
N THR A 2 30.96 -14.47 -15.57
CA THR A 2 30.46 -13.20 -16.14
C THR A 2 29.14 -12.76 -15.49
N GLN A 3 28.99 -12.94 -14.17
CA GLN A 3 27.82 -12.42 -13.43
C GLN A 3 28.22 -11.63 -12.17
N GLY A 4 29.28 -10.83 -12.27
CA GLY A 4 29.73 -9.96 -11.17
C GLY A 4 29.65 -8.46 -11.44
N TYR A 5 29.46 -8.03 -12.69
CA TYR A 5 29.71 -6.62 -13.07
C TYR A 5 28.46 -5.74 -13.21
N VAL A 6 27.26 -6.32 -13.32
CA VAL A 6 26.05 -5.51 -13.59
C VAL A 6 25.48 -4.86 -12.32
N VAL A 7 25.71 -5.45 -11.14
CA VAL A 7 25.16 -4.94 -9.86
C VAL A 7 25.86 -3.65 -9.40
N ILE A 8 27.12 -3.44 -9.77
CA ILE A 8 27.91 -2.28 -9.33
C ILE A 8 27.50 -1.00 -10.10
N GLN A 9 27.05 -1.11 -11.34
CA GLN A 9 26.69 0.07 -12.16
C GLN A 9 25.35 0.69 -11.76
N PHE A 10 24.40 -0.08 -11.22
CA PHE A 10 23.10 0.46 -10.82
C PHE A 10 23.14 1.20 -9.48
N TRP A 11 24.06 0.81 -8.58
CA TRP A 11 24.27 1.51 -7.31
C TRP A 11 25.07 2.82 -7.47
N GLY A 12 25.95 2.92 -8.48
CA GLY A 12 26.72 4.13 -8.76
C GLY A 12 25.85 5.32 -9.21
N VAL A 13 24.86 5.08 -10.08
CA VAL A 13 24.01 6.15 -10.62
C VAL A 13 23.00 6.68 -9.58
N LEU A 14 22.63 5.87 -8.59
CA LEU A 14 21.70 6.28 -7.53
C LEU A 14 22.41 7.10 -6.43
N HIS A 15 23.72 6.91 -6.25
CA HIS A 15 24.50 7.64 -5.25
C HIS A 15 24.92 9.05 -5.71
N ASP A 16 25.03 9.29 -7.02
CA ASP A 16 25.40 10.60 -7.57
C ASP A 16 24.23 11.61 -7.60
N LYS A 17 22.98 11.14 -7.66
CA LYS A 17 21.81 12.02 -7.60
C LYS A 17 21.47 12.51 -6.19
N LEU A 18 22.04 11.92 -5.16
CA LEU A 18 21.84 12.35 -3.76
C LEU A 18 22.83 13.44 -3.31
N ASN A 19 23.99 13.55 -3.95
CA ASN A 19 25.05 14.49 -3.55
C ASN A 19 25.05 15.83 -4.31
N HIS A 20 24.25 15.96 -5.37
CA HIS A 20 24.19 17.21 -6.13
C HIS A 20 23.29 18.30 -5.50
N VAL A 21 22.58 17.98 -4.42
CA VAL A 21 21.68 18.92 -3.70
C VAL A 21 22.38 19.65 -2.54
N THR A 22 23.60 19.26 -2.15
CA THR A 22 24.27 19.79 -0.94
C THR A 22 25.35 20.85 -1.19
N SER A 23 25.50 21.36 -2.41
CA SER A 23 26.46 22.42 -2.69
C SER A 23 25.78 23.69 -3.18
N GLN A 24 25.32 24.53 -2.24
CA GLN A 24 25.30 25.97 -2.41
C GLN A 24 25.68 26.70 -1.10
N PRO A 25 26.39 27.83 -1.21
CA PRO A 25 27.20 28.42 -0.15
C PRO A 25 26.37 29.16 0.90
N THR A 26 26.86 29.11 2.14
CA THR A 26 26.47 29.99 3.25
C THR A 26 26.67 31.45 2.85
N VAL A 27 25.57 32.12 2.46
CA VAL A 27 25.49 33.58 2.36
C VAL A 27 24.60 34.07 3.49
N LEU A 28 25.22 34.70 4.49
CA LEU A 28 24.55 35.55 5.46
C LEU A 28 23.86 36.69 4.71
N ARG A 29 22.52 36.72 4.67
CA ARG A 29 21.77 37.86 4.13
C ARG A 29 20.49 38.14 4.93
N SER A 30 20.57 39.26 5.67
CA SER A 30 19.53 40.22 6.04
C SER A 30 18.08 39.73 6.25
N ARG A 31 17.58 39.96 7.46
CA ARG A 31 16.14 40.05 7.80
C ARG A 31 15.38 40.82 6.71
N SER A 32 14.52 40.12 6.00
CA SER A 32 13.54 40.66 5.04
C SER A 32 12.22 39.89 5.22
N PRO A 33 11.08 40.47 4.82
CA PRO A 33 9.79 40.24 5.48
C PRO A 33 9.26 38.83 5.22
N ALA A 34 8.82 38.19 6.31
CA ALA A 34 8.17 36.88 6.39
C ALA A 34 7.71 36.30 5.04
N SER A 35 8.56 35.49 4.43
CA SER A 35 8.24 34.68 3.26
C SER A 35 7.12 33.71 3.63
N ARG A 36 5.93 34.00 3.12
CA ARG A 36 4.70 33.20 3.28
C ARG A 36 4.82 31.82 2.63
N ASP A 37 5.83 31.65 1.78
CA ASP A 37 6.28 30.38 1.21
C ASP A 37 7.27 29.74 2.17
N THR A 38 6.76 29.14 3.24
CA THR A 38 7.57 28.27 4.09
C THR A 38 7.70 26.93 3.36
N PRO A 39 8.86 26.58 2.75
CA PRO A 39 9.12 25.18 2.46
C PRO A 39 8.97 24.43 3.77
N ALA A 40 8.53 23.17 3.73
CA ALA A 40 8.13 22.36 4.89
C ALA A 40 9.12 22.30 6.07
N CYS A 41 10.31 22.90 5.93
CA CYS A 41 11.38 23.06 6.90
C CYS A 41 11.13 24.03 8.08
N ASP A 42 10.05 24.83 8.09
CA ASP A 42 9.82 25.77 9.23
C ASP A 42 8.85 25.23 10.30
N LEU A 43 8.18 24.10 10.03
CA LEU A 43 7.35 23.42 11.02
C LEU A 43 8.22 22.57 11.95
N ARG A 44 8.69 23.19 13.03
CA ARG A 44 9.59 22.57 14.02
C ARG A 44 8.93 21.47 14.87
N SER A 45 7.60 21.31 14.83
CA SER A 45 6.87 20.36 15.67
C SER A 45 6.09 19.33 14.83
N MET A 46 6.14 18.07 15.27
CA MET A 46 5.37 16.98 14.64
C MET A 46 3.87 17.25 14.68
N LEU A 47 3.38 17.92 15.73
CA LEU A 47 1.98 18.31 15.85
C LEU A 47 1.55 19.24 14.70
N ALA A 48 2.36 20.26 14.39
CA ALA A 48 2.03 21.21 13.34
C ALA A 48 1.97 20.54 11.96
N ILE A 49 2.89 19.61 11.69
CA ILE A 49 2.89 18.83 10.44
C ILE A 49 1.63 17.95 10.35
N LYS A 50 1.25 17.27 11.45
CA LYS A 50 0.03 16.46 11.52
C LYS A 50 -1.24 17.30 11.37
N LEU A 51 -1.27 18.52 11.89
CA LEU A 51 -2.39 19.46 11.70
C LEU A 51 -2.49 19.92 10.25
N LYS A 52 -1.37 20.30 9.62
CA LYS A 52 -1.33 20.66 8.20
C LYS A 52 -1.85 19.51 7.33
N LYS A 53 -1.43 18.27 7.61
CA LYS A 53 -1.97 17.07 6.94
C LYS A 53 -3.50 16.99 7.05
N LYS A 54 -4.05 17.12 8.26
CA LYS A 54 -5.51 17.05 8.47
C LYS A 54 -6.25 18.12 7.68
N ILE A 55 -5.72 19.34 7.65
CA ILE A 55 -6.31 20.43 6.85
C ILE A 55 -6.30 20.06 5.36
N LEU A 56 -5.19 19.55 4.82
CA LEU A 56 -5.11 19.14 3.42
C LEU A 56 -6.08 18.00 3.07
N VAL A 57 -6.23 17.01 3.96
CA VAL A 57 -7.20 15.92 3.81
C VAL A 57 -8.64 16.46 3.85
N ASP A 58 -8.95 17.33 4.81
CA ASP A 58 -10.27 17.95 4.94
C ASP A 58 -10.60 18.77 3.69
N LEU A 59 -9.63 19.54 3.15
CA LEU A 59 -9.79 20.31 1.92
C LEU A 59 -10.03 19.42 0.70
N LEU A 60 -9.31 18.31 0.57
CA LEU A 60 -9.49 17.33 -0.51
C LEU A 60 -10.87 16.66 -0.45
N ALA A 61 -11.37 16.41 0.76
CA ALA A 61 -12.72 15.91 1.00
C ALA A 61 -13.82 16.98 0.85
N GLY A 62 -13.45 18.23 0.54
CA GLY A 62 -14.39 19.33 0.36
C GLY A 62 -14.90 19.95 1.66
N CYS A 63 -14.12 19.95 2.74
CA CYS A 63 -14.43 20.59 4.03
C CYS A 63 -15.74 20.12 4.69
N PRO A 64 -15.82 18.84 5.14
CA PRO A 64 -17.05 18.29 5.73
C PRO A 64 -17.53 19.02 6.99
N LYS A 65 -16.61 19.70 7.71
CA LYS A 65 -16.93 20.47 8.93
C LYS A 65 -17.76 21.73 8.67
N LEU A 66 -17.71 22.26 7.45
CA LEU A 66 -18.44 23.46 7.03
C LEU A 66 -19.69 23.11 6.21
N ALA A 67 -20.09 21.84 6.17
CA ALA A 67 -21.25 21.38 5.39
C ALA A 67 -22.58 22.06 5.78
N ALA A 68 -22.68 22.59 7.00
CA ALA A 68 -23.84 23.36 7.45
C ALA A 68 -23.96 24.74 6.78
N GLU A 69 -22.86 25.28 6.23
CA GLU A 69 -22.78 26.62 5.65
C GLU A 69 -22.06 26.58 4.27
N PRO A 70 -22.77 26.28 3.18
CA PRO A 70 -22.17 26.02 1.87
C PRO A 70 -21.47 27.25 1.27
N GLU A 71 -21.90 28.47 1.61
CA GLU A 71 -21.28 29.71 1.14
C GLU A 71 -19.85 29.87 1.69
N LYS A 72 -19.67 29.64 2.99
CA LYS A 72 -18.35 29.73 3.63
C LYS A 72 -17.44 28.57 3.21
N GLN A 73 -18.01 27.40 2.98
CA GLN A 73 -17.30 26.24 2.44
C GLN A 73 -16.69 26.55 1.06
N GLN A 74 -17.47 27.12 0.14
CA GLN A 74 -16.98 27.50 -1.18
C GLN A 74 -15.93 28.61 -1.13
N ALA A 75 -16.10 29.59 -0.24
CA ALA A 75 -15.11 30.65 -0.03
C ALA A 75 -13.77 30.07 0.45
N ALA A 76 -13.80 29.21 1.47
CA ALA A 76 -12.60 28.55 1.98
C ALA A 76 -11.92 27.68 0.92
N ILE A 77 -12.69 26.88 0.16
CA ILE A 77 -12.11 26.04 -0.90
C ILE A 77 -11.42 26.91 -1.96
N LYS A 78 -12.01 28.04 -2.37
CA LYS A 78 -11.40 28.96 -3.33
C LYS A 78 -10.12 29.60 -2.81
N GLU A 79 -10.08 29.97 -1.53
CA GLU A 79 -8.90 30.57 -0.91
C GLU A 79 -7.75 29.55 -0.79
N PHE A 80 -8.06 28.31 -0.39
CA PHE A 80 -7.05 27.30 -0.09
C PHE A 80 -6.73 26.37 -1.27
N SER A 81 -7.44 26.44 -2.40
CA SER A 81 -7.18 25.60 -3.58
C SER A 81 -5.76 25.76 -4.12
N CYS A 82 -5.15 26.94 -3.96
CA CYS A 82 -3.76 27.21 -4.33
C CYS A 82 -2.77 26.28 -3.61
N TYR A 83 -3.09 25.83 -2.39
CA TYR A 83 -2.24 24.88 -1.67
C TYR A 83 -2.43 23.45 -2.16
N LEU A 84 -3.60 23.10 -2.70
CA LEU A 84 -3.86 21.76 -3.23
C LEU A 84 -3.12 21.52 -4.55
N SER A 85 -2.87 22.53 -5.37
CA SER A 85 -2.14 22.35 -6.64
C SER A 85 -0.69 21.89 -6.46
N GLN A 86 -0.14 22.02 -5.25
CA GLN A 86 1.23 21.63 -4.92
C GLN A 86 1.37 20.16 -4.48
N TYR A 87 0.26 19.49 -4.17
CA TYR A 87 0.28 18.13 -3.63
C TYR A 87 -0.71 17.23 -4.37
N THR A 88 -0.25 16.04 -4.73
CA THR A 88 -1.14 14.95 -5.15
C THR A 88 -1.82 14.32 -3.94
N PRO A 89 -2.99 13.66 -4.12
CA PRO A 89 -3.69 12.97 -3.03
C PRO A 89 -2.80 11.92 -2.34
N GLU A 90 -1.94 11.24 -3.11
CA GLU A 90 -1.00 10.24 -2.58
C GLU A 90 0.09 10.90 -1.71
N GLU A 91 0.63 12.04 -2.13
CA GLU A 91 1.65 12.77 -1.36
C GLU A 91 1.10 13.31 -0.03
N ILE A 92 -0.15 13.79 0.00
CA ILE A 92 -0.81 14.22 1.24
C ILE A 92 -0.92 13.07 2.24
N ASP A 93 -1.18 11.87 1.72
CA ASP A 93 -1.29 10.65 2.50
C ASP A 93 0.04 10.22 3.14
N TRP A 94 1.14 10.46 2.45
CA TRP A 94 2.50 10.24 2.96
C TRP A 94 3.04 11.43 3.78
N TYR A 95 2.40 12.59 3.68
CA TYR A 95 2.80 13.79 4.40
C TYR A 95 2.73 13.59 5.92
N GLY A 96 3.78 14.03 6.61
CA GLY A 96 3.84 14.05 8.08
C GLY A 96 3.87 12.69 8.78
N LEU A 97 4.16 11.62 8.05
CA LEU A 97 4.49 10.33 8.65
C LEU A 97 5.97 10.32 9.06
N SER A 98 6.24 9.88 10.29
CA SER A 98 7.59 9.51 10.70
C SER A 98 8.03 8.23 9.99
N TYR A 99 9.34 8.00 9.94
CA TYR A 99 9.91 6.79 9.33
C TYR A 99 9.25 5.50 9.86
N VAL A 100 9.08 5.40 11.18
CA VAL A 100 8.47 4.23 11.83
C VAL A 100 7.01 4.06 11.40
N GLU A 101 6.24 5.15 11.38
CA GLU A 101 4.84 5.12 10.93
C GLU A 101 4.72 4.76 9.44
N ALA A 102 5.66 5.24 8.61
CA ALA A 102 5.70 4.92 7.18
C ALA A 102 6.00 3.43 6.94
N VAL A 103 6.97 2.85 7.66
CA VAL A 103 7.27 1.42 7.59
C VAL A 103 6.06 0.58 8.02
N LEU A 104 5.38 0.98 9.09
CA LEU A 104 4.16 0.31 9.55
C LEU A 104 3.03 0.39 8.51
N LYS A 105 2.85 1.53 7.84
CA LYS A 105 1.86 1.70 6.76
C LYS A 105 2.14 0.72 5.62
N ILE A 106 3.39 0.62 5.17
CA ILE A 106 3.80 -0.31 4.10
C ILE A 106 3.58 -1.76 4.54
N LYS A 107 4.01 -2.12 5.77
CA LYS A 107 3.81 -3.47 6.32
C LYS A 107 2.34 -3.86 6.32
N ASN A 108 1.46 -2.98 6.78
CA ASN A 108 0.02 -3.22 6.80
C ASN A 108 -0.58 -3.36 5.39
N GLN A 109 -0.10 -2.57 4.42
CA GLN A 109 -0.51 -2.70 3.02
C GLN A 109 -0.09 -4.07 2.45
N VAL A 110 1.14 -4.51 2.71
CA VAL A 110 1.62 -5.83 2.28
C VAL A 110 0.83 -6.95 2.96
N GLU A 111 0.56 -6.84 4.26
CA GLU A 111 -0.17 -7.87 5.02
C GLU A 111 -1.67 -7.95 4.67
N SER A 112 -2.27 -6.84 4.23
CA SER A 112 -3.66 -6.81 3.75
C SER A 112 -3.80 -7.32 2.32
N GLN A 113 -2.77 -7.14 1.48
CA GLN A 113 -2.71 -7.71 0.13
C GLN A 113 -2.25 -9.16 0.11
N ALA A 114 -1.51 -9.61 1.12
CA ALA A 114 -1.10 -10.99 1.25
C ALA A 114 -2.34 -11.88 1.47
N ASP A 115 -2.65 -12.71 0.47
CA ASP A 115 -3.64 -13.76 0.60
C ASP A 115 -3.24 -14.69 1.76
N LYS A 116 -3.91 -14.57 2.90
CA LYS A 116 -3.75 -15.44 4.08
C LYS A 116 -4.39 -16.82 3.84
N ARG A 117 -4.17 -17.40 2.67
CA ARG A 117 -4.68 -18.73 2.32
C ARG A 117 -3.69 -19.78 2.80
N PRO A 118 -4.17 -20.90 3.37
CA PRO A 118 -3.28 -21.98 3.75
C PRO A 118 -2.54 -22.52 2.52
N HIS A 119 -1.23 -22.72 2.65
CA HIS A 119 -0.39 -23.18 1.54
C HIS A 119 -0.85 -24.50 0.92
N LYS A 120 -1.55 -25.34 1.71
CA LYS A 120 -2.19 -26.57 1.21
C LYS A 120 -3.11 -26.30 0.00
N VAL A 121 -3.85 -25.20 0.00
CA VAL A 121 -4.74 -24.84 -1.11
C VAL A 121 -3.93 -24.43 -2.34
N ILE A 122 -2.86 -23.66 -2.14
CA ILE A 122 -1.93 -23.24 -3.21
C ILE A 122 -1.27 -24.46 -3.86
N PHE A 123 -0.77 -25.41 -3.07
CA PHE A 123 -0.15 -26.63 -3.59
C PHE A 123 -1.14 -27.56 -4.29
N ARG A 124 -2.38 -27.64 -3.81
CA ARG A 124 -3.45 -28.37 -4.52
C ARG A 124 -3.73 -27.75 -5.89
N GLN A 125 -3.83 -26.43 -5.98
CA GLN A 125 -4.02 -25.72 -7.25
C GLN A 125 -2.85 -25.98 -8.21
N LYS A 126 -1.61 -25.84 -7.72
CA LYS A 126 -0.41 -26.14 -8.51
C LYS A 126 -0.37 -27.59 -9.01
N LEU A 127 -0.76 -28.56 -8.18
CA LEU A 127 -0.80 -29.96 -8.59
C LEU A 127 -1.85 -30.18 -9.69
N ILE A 128 -3.03 -29.57 -9.58
CA ILE A 128 -4.07 -29.66 -10.60
C ILE A 128 -3.57 -29.05 -11.92
N GLU A 129 -2.87 -27.91 -11.89
CA GLU A 129 -2.24 -27.31 -13.08
C GLU A 129 -1.24 -28.26 -13.74
N GLN A 130 -0.33 -28.86 -12.95
CA GLN A 130 0.63 -29.85 -13.45
C GLN A 130 -0.04 -31.09 -14.07
N LEU A 131 -1.13 -31.58 -13.47
CA LEU A 131 -1.87 -32.74 -13.98
C LEU A 131 -2.66 -32.40 -15.26
N LYS A 132 -3.14 -31.16 -15.40
CA LYS A 132 -3.75 -30.64 -16.64
C LYS A 132 -2.72 -30.54 -17.76
N GLU A 133 -1.52 -30.04 -17.46
CA GLU A 133 -0.39 -29.97 -18.40
C GLU A 133 0.05 -31.37 -18.86
N ALA A 134 0.01 -32.37 -17.96
CA ALA A 134 0.30 -33.76 -18.26
C ALA A 134 -0.81 -34.51 -19.02
N GLY A 135 -1.96 -33.86 -19.31
CA GLY A 135 -3.01 -34.40 -20.16
C GLY A 135 -3.85 -35.53 -19.53
N ILE A 136 -3.89 -35.63 -18.20
CA ILE A 136 -4.67 -36.66 -17.51
C ILE A 136 -6.16 -36.30 -17.57
N ARG A 137 -6.96 -37.17 -18.20
CA ARG A 137 -8.42 -36.97 -18.44
C ARG A 137 -9.22 -36.66 -17.18
N GLU A 138 -8.82 -37.20 -16.03
CA GLU A 138 -9.48 -36.99 -14.72
C GLU A 138 -9.31 -35.57 -14.18
N ALA A 139 -8.30 -34.80 -14.63
CA ALA A 139 -8.06 -33.42 -14.22
C ALA A 139 -8.78 -32.37 -15.09
N GLN A 140 -9.46 -32.79 -16.17
CA GLN A 140 -10.25 -31.93 -17.05
C GLN A 140 -11.71 -31.73 -16.58
N GLY A 141 -12.05 -32.22 -15.38
CA GLY A 141 -13.33 -31.91 -14.73
C GLY A 141 -13.56 -30.39 -14.66
N THR A 142 -14.73 -29.98 -15.11
CA THR A 142 -15.17 -28.60 -15.35
C THR A 142 -14.81 -27.65 -14.19
N ALA A 143 -14.13 -26.55 -14.53
CA ALA A 143 -13.66 -25.52 -13.61
C ALA A 143 -14.75 -24.77 -12.81
N ASP A 144 -16.01 -25.18 -12.94
CA ASP A 144 -17.19 -24.51 -12.36
C ASP A 144 -17.62 -25.09 -10.98
N GLU A 145 -17.12 -26.28 -10.59
CA GLU A 145 -17.43 -26.89 -9.28
C GLU A 145 -16.49 -26.49 -8.13
N LEU A 146 -15.54 -25.57 -8.35
CA LEU A 146 -14.58 -25.17 -7.30
C LEU A 146 -15.06 -23.99 -6.43
N LYS A 147 -16.17 -23.32 -6.81
CA LYS A 147 -16.74 -22.21 -6.01
C LYS A 147 -17.80 -22.67 -4.99
N THR A 148 -18.26 -23.92 -5.07
CA THR A 148 -19.31 -24.45 -4.20
C THR A 148 -18.95 -25.85 -3.69
N VAL A 149 -17.83 -25.97 -2.97
CA VAL A 149 -17.61 -27.16 -2.13
C VAL A 149 -18.05 -26.81 -0.72
N ASP A 150 -19.37 -26.81 -0.54
CA ASP A 150 -20.00 -27.15 0.73
C ASP A 150 -19.51 -28.56 1.11
N ASP A 151 -19.13 -28.75 2.37
CA ASP A 151 -18.52 -29.96 2.98
C ASP A 151 -19.37 -31.25 2.87
N SER A 152 -20.39 -31.27 2.03
CA SER A 152 -21.39 -32.33 1.91
C SER A 152 -20.96 -33.56 1.11
N SER A 153 -19.80 -33.54 0.41
CA SER A 153 -19.31 -34.67 -0.40
C SER A 153 -18.08 -35.39 0.18
N ALA A 154 -17.77 -35.19 1.47
CA ALA A 154 -16.69 -35.91 2.15
C ALA A 154 -17.06 -37.35 2.60
N SER A 155 -18.34 -37.74 2.50
CA SER A 155 -18.83 -38.99 3.12
C SER A 155 -18.77 -40.25 2.25
N SER A 156 -18.50 -40.17 0.94
CA SER A 156 -18.62 -41.34 0.04
C SER A 156 -17.45 -42.32 0.15
N TRP A 157 -16.22 -41.84 0.38
CA TRP A 157 -15.04 -42.72 0.48
C TRP A 157 -14.79 -43.28 1.88
N LEU A 158 -15.11 -42.52 2.94
CA LEU A 158 -14.94 -42.95 4.33
C LEU A 158 -15.97 -44.01 4.76
N SER A 159 -17.18 -43.98 4.19
CA SER A 159 -18.20 -45.00 4.43
C SER A 159 -17.81 -46.37 3.84
N LYS A 160 -16.90 -46.39 2.86
CA LYS A 160 -16.33 -47.63 2.30
C LYS A 160 -15.25 -48.26 3.19
N LEU A 161 -14.72 -47.50 4.16
CA LEU A 161 -13.74 -47.93 5.15
C LEU A 161 -14.34 -48.14 6.54
N ALA A 162 -15.68 -48.15 6.66
CA ALA A 162 -16.36 -48.39 7.93
C ALA A 162 -16.04 -49.81 8.44
N PHE A 163 -15.03 -49.89 9.31
CA PHE A 163 -14.71 -51.08 10.11
C PHE A 163 -15.95 -51.45 10.92
N LYS A 164 -16.55 -52.61 10.66
CA LYS A 164 -17.61 -53.15 11.52
C LYS A 164 -17.00 -53.39 12.91
N PRO A 165 -17.44 -52.70 13.98
CA PRO A 165 -17.01 -53.09 15.32
C PRO A 165 -17.58 -54.47 15.63
N LYS A 166 -16.70 -55.41 15.96
CA LYS A 166 -17.09 -56.75 16.40
C LYS A 166 -17.68 -56.61 17.80
N ASN A 167 -19.00 -56.64 17.88
CA ASN A 167 -19.74 -56.73 19.13
C ASN A 167 -19.44 -58.09 19.78
N TRP A 168 -18.83 -58.05 20.96
CA TRP A 168 -18.73 -59.17 21.88
C TRP A 168 -19.92 -59.14 22.82
#